data_AF-X0XHD3-F1
#
_entry.id   AF-X0XHD3-F1
#
_cell.length_a   1.000
_cell.length_b   1.000
_cell.length_c   1.000
_cell.angle_alpha   90.00
_cell.angle_beta   90.00
_cell.angle_gamma   90.00
#
_symmetry.space_group_name_H-M   'P 1'
#
loop_
_entity.id
_entity.type
_entity.pdbx_description
1 polymer ?
#
loop_
_entity_poly.entity_id
_entity_poly.type
_entity_poly.pdbx_seq_one_letter_code
_entity_poly.pdbx_strand_id
1 'polypeptide(L)'
;KQLSKKIFHRLAVAESKVHNTAIENIHFHEVGAVDSIIDIVGAAIGLKKLNISKIFCSYLPLGTGFVTCEHGVLPVPVPATVELLKGVPVYQTQRKQELVTPTGAVVITTIAETFGEMPEMDITRVGYGTGKTKSNYPNVLRVLLGKLR
;
A
#
# COMPACT_ATOMS: atom_id res chain seq x y z
N LYS A 1 -5.00 -14.59 -9.20
CA LYS A 1 -3.77 -15.42 -9.11
C LYS A 1 -2.54 -14.71 -9.68
N GLN A 2 -2.54 -14.24 -10.93
CA GLN A 2 -1.37 -13.55 -11.50
C GLN A 2 -1.05 -12.22 -10.78
N LEU A 3 -2.06 -11.39 -10.54
CA LEU A 3 -1.87 -10.11 -9.84
C LEU A 3 -1.29 -10.28 -8.43
N SER A 4 -1.86 -11.17 -7.62
CA SER A 4 -1.35 -11.41 -6.26
C SER A 4 0.11 -11.90 -6.26
N LYS A 5 0.48 -12.79 -7.18
CA LYS A 5 1.89 -13.22 -7.36
C LYS A 5 2.82 -12.06 -7.72
N LYS A 6 2.38 -11.16 -8.63
CA LYS A 6 3.15 -9.96 -9.01
C LYS A 6 3.37 -9.04 -7.81
N ILE A 7 2.34 -8.80 -7.01
CA ILE A 7 2.42 -7.98 -5.79
C ILE A 7 3.39 -8.62 -4.79
N PHE A 8 3.24 -9.92 -4.50
CA PHE A 8 4.15 -10.64 -3.60
C PHE A 8 5.60 -10.63 -4.06
N HIS A 9 5.83 -10.85 -5.36
CA HIS A 9 7.18 -10.78 -5.91
C HIS A 9 7.79 -9.39 -5.75
N ARG A 10 7.02 -8.32 -6.00
CA ARG A 10 7.51 -6.95 -5.78
C ARG A 10 7.82 -6.66 -4.31
N LEU A 11 7.01 -7.18 -3.39
CA LEU A 11 7.28 -7.07 -1.95
C LEU A 11 8.58 -7.80 -1.60
N ALA A 12 8.73 -9.05 -2.03
CA ALA A 12 9.93 -9.84 -1.80
C ALA A 12 11.21 -9.17 -2.34
N VAL A 13 11.15 -8.54 -3.53
CA VAL A 13 12.27 -7.77 -4.09
C VAL A 13 12.63 -6.54 -3.24
N ALA A 14 11.63 -5.86 -2.67
CA ALA A 14 11.89 -4.71 -1.80
C ALA A 14 12.55 -5.16 -0.49
N GLU A 15 11.99 -6.19 0.15
CA GLU A 15 12.53 -6.78 1.37
C GLU A 15 13.94 -7.34 1.16
N SER A 16 14.20 -8.03 0.04
CA SER A 16 15.52 -8.58 -0.29
C SER A 16 16.61 -7.50 -0.32
N LYS A 17 16.28 -6.30 -0.83
CA LYS A 17 17.20 -5.17 -0.85
C LYS A 17 17.42 -4.58 0.54
N VAL A 18 16.34 -4.38 1.29
CA VAL A 18 16.41 -3.83 2.66
C VAL A 18 17.22 -4.74 3.58
N HIS A 19 17.01 -6.05 3.49
CA HIS A 19 17.72 -7.05 4.28
C HIS A 19 19.07 -7.47 3.69
N ASN A 20 19.44 -6.95 2.52
CA ASN A 20 20.64 -7.33 1.79
C ASN A 20 20.82 -8.86 1.70
N THR A 21 19.75 -9.55 1.31
CA THR A 21 19.71 -11.03 1.19
C THR A 21 19.10 -11.44 -0.14
N ALA A 22 19.27 -12.71 -0.50
CA ALA A 22 18.66 -13.26 -1.70
C ALA A 22 17.14 -13.37 -1.54
N ILE A 23 16.39 -13.19 -2.63
CA ILE A 23 14.92 -13.17 -2.60
C ILE A 23 14.33 -14.50 -2.12
N GLU A 24 15.02 -15.62 -2.36
CA GLU A 24 14.58 -16.96 -1.94
C GLU A 24 14.69 -17.16 -0.42
N ASN A 25 15.55 -16.36 0.23
CA ASN A 25 15.79 -16.38 1.67
C ASN A 25 14.96 -15.33 2.42
N ILE A 26 14.05 -14.62 1.74
CA ILE A 26 13.20 -13.64 2.40
C ILE A 26 12.11 -14.32 3.20
N HIS A 27 12.10 -13.99 4.48
CA HIS A 27 11.00 -14.24 5.39
C HIS A 27 10.28 -12.91 5.63
N PHE A 28 8.97 -12.91 5.43
CA PHE A 28 8.13 -11.74 5.66
C PHE A 28 7.91 -11.57 7.18
N HIS A 29 8.76 -10.78 7.81
CA HIS A 29 8.75 -10.51 9.25
C HIS A 29 7.77 -9.37 9.62
N GLU A 30 7.80 -8.26 8.88
CA GLU A 30 6.98 -7.08 9.18
C GLU A 30 5.54 -7.19 8.66
N VAL A 31 5.39 -7.99 7.61
CA VAL A 31 4.13 -8.30 6.96
C VAL A 31 3.65 -9.60 7.58
N GLY A 32 2.93 -9.53 8.71
CA GLY A 32 2.35 -10.71 9.36
C GLY A 32 1.81 -11.64 8.29
N ALA A 33 2.45 -12.81 8.13
CA ALA A 33 2.43 -13.51 6.84
C ALA A 33 1.01 -13.83 6.38
N VAL A 34 0.12 -14.13 7.34
CA VAL A 34 -1.30 -14.39 7.08
C VAL A 34 -2.07 -13.11 6.72
N ASP A 35 -1.93 -12.03 7.48
CA ASP A 35 -2.64 -10.77 7.23
C ASP A 35 -2.31 -10.22 5.84
N SER A 36 -1.03 -10.29 5.47
CA SER A 36 -0.53 -9.81 4.18
C SER A 36 -1.03 -10.65 3.01
N ILE A 37 -1.16 -11.97 3.22
CA ILE A 37 -1.84 -12.86 2.26
C ILE A 37 -3.29 -12.47 2.09
N ILE A 38 -4.02 -12.25 3.19
CA ILE A 38 -5.42 -11.87 3.13
C ILE A 38 -5.59 -10.54 2.41
N ASP A 39 -4.76 -9.54 2.73
CA ASP A 39 -4.82 -8.20 2.14
C ASP A 39 -4.52 -8.23 0.64
N ILE A 40 -3.40 -8.84 0.22
CA ILE A 40 -2.97 -8.86 -1.18
C ILE A 40 -3.91 -9.70 -2.04
N VAL A 41 -4.26 -10.90 -1.56
CA VAL A 41 -5.16 -11.79 -2.30
C VAL A 41 -6.57 -11.23 -2.31
N GLY A 42 -7.04 -10.69 -1.20
CA GLY A 42 -8.34 -10.03 -1.06
C GLY A 42 -8.47 -8.84 -2.01
N ALA A 43 -7.48 -7.94 -2.05
CA ALA A 43 -7.43 -6.84 -2.99
C ALA A 43 -7.49 -7.34 -4.45
N ALA A 44 -6.68 -8.35 -4.80
CA ALA A 44 -6.67 -8.91 -6.15
C ALA A 44 -8.01 -9.56 -6.54
N ILE A 45 -8.69 -10.23 -5.61
CA ILE A 45 -10.03 -10.79 -5.82
C ILE A 45 -11.07 -9.68 -5.97
N GLY A 46 -11.03 -8.66 -5.11
CA GLY A 46 -11.94 -7.52 -5.12
C GLY A 46 -11.89 -6.77 -6.45
N LEU A 47 -10.68 -6.42 -6.91
CA LEU A 47 -10.47 -5.76 -8.20
C LEU A 47 -11.01 -6.58 -9.37
N LYS A 48 -10.77 -7.90 -9.36
CA LYS A 48 -11.29 -8.81 -10.39
C LYS A 48 -12.82 -8.87 -10.36
N LYS A 49 -13.42 -9.00 -9.18
CA LYS A 49 -14.89 -9.07 -9.02
C LYS A 49 -15.58 -7.77 -9.40
N LEU A 50 -14.96 -6.63 -9.13
CA LEU A 50 -15.46 -5.31 -9.51
C LEU A 50 -15.22 -4.98 -10.99
N ASN A 51 -14.46 -5.82 -11.71
CA ASN A 51 -14.09 -5.64 -13.12
C ASN A 51 -13.44 -4.27 -13.39
N ILE A 52 -12.47 -3.90 -12.55
CA ILE A 52 -11.76 -2.62 -12.65
C ILE A 52 -10.74 -2.67 -13.79
N SER A 53 -10.83 -1.72 -14.72
CA SER A 53 -9.90 -1.59 -15.84
C SER A 53 -8.71 -0.66 -15.54
N LYS A 54 -8.96 0.41 -14.79
CA LYS A 54 -7.97 1.46 -14.48
C LYS A 54 -8.06 1.88 -13.03
N ILE A 55 -6.91 2.19 -12.44
CA ILE A 55 -6.79 2.66 -11.06
C ILE A 55 -5.93 3.91 -11.05
N PHE A 56 -6.45 4.95 -10.43
CA PHE A 56 -5.78 6.22 -10.21
C PHE A 56 -5.63 6.43 -8.70
N CYS A 57 -4.51 6.96 -8.26
CA CYS A 57 -4.26 7.23 -6.86
C CYS A 57 -3.88 8.69 -6.66
N SER A 58 -4.29 9.29 -5.55
CA SER A 58 -3.70 10.57 -5.14
C SER A 58 -2.23 10.38 -4.77
N TYR A 59 -1.48 11.47 -4.63
CA TYR A 59 -0.17 11.40 -3.99
C TYR A 59 -0.29 10.74 -2.61
N LEU A 60 0.75 10.02 -2.21
CA LEU A 60 0.71 9.21 -0.99
C LEU A 60 1.19 10.04 0.23
N PRO A 61 0.39 10.11 1.31
CA PRO A 61 0.79 10.81 2.52
C PRO A 61 1.78 10.00 3.33
N LEU A 62 2.90 10.60 3.73
CA LEU A 62 3.85 9.99 4.65
C LEU A 62 3.64 10.51 6.07
N GLY A 63 3.74 9.60 7.04
CA GLY A 63 3.73 9.92 8.45
C GLY A 63 5.12 10.30 8.97
N THR A 64 5.20 10.54 10.28
CA THR A 64 6.44 10.84 11.02
C THR A 64 6.55 9.94 12.25
N GLY A 65 7.70 9.99 12.91
CA GLY A 65 7.93 9.32 14.19
C GLY A 65 8.53 7.93 13.98
N PHE A 66 8.16 7.01 14.88
CA PHE A 66 8.72 5.67 14.93
C PHE A 66 7.62 4.64 15.15
N VAL A 67 7.86 3.42 14.66
CA VAL A 67 7.01 2.24 14.89
C VAL A 67 7.85 1.12 15.49
N THR A 68 7.22 0.30 16.34
CA THR A 68 7.83 -0.90 16.90
C THR A 68 7.40 -2.11 16.08
N CYS A 69 8.36 -2.91 15.62
CA CYS A 69 8.16 -4.12 14.83
C CYS A 69 9.15 -5.22 15.26
N GLU A 70 9.18 -6.35 14.54
CA GLU A 70 10.11 -7.46 14.81
C GLU A 70 11.59 -7.04 14.68
N HIS A 71 11.88 -6.02 13.87
CA HIS A 71 13.21 -5.44 13.71
C HIS A 71 13.51 -4.32 14.72
N GLY A 72 12.70 -4.20 15.78
CA GLY A 72 12.83 -3.17 16.80
C GLY A 72 12.10 -1.88 16.43
N VAL A 73 12.68 -0.75 16.84
CA VAL A 73 12.08 0.58 16.63
C VAL A 73 12.63 1.18 15.33
N LEU A 74 11.75 1.39 14.36
CA LEU A 74 12.11 1.92 13.04
C LEU A 74 11.49 3.31 12.81
N PRO A 75 12.17 4.21 12.07
CA PRO A 75 11.57 5.47 11.67
C PRO A 75 10.42 5.23 10.68
N VAL A 76 9.44 6.13 10.68
CA VAL A 76 8.38 6.17 9.67
C VAL A 76 8.77 7.15 8.57
N PRO A 77 8.67 6.76 7.28
CA PRO A 77 8.27 5.44 6.78
C PRO A 77 9.33 4.37 6.99
N VAL A 78 8.88 3.12 7.21
CA VAL A 78 9.80 1.98 7.38
C VAL A 78 10.58 1.68 6.08
N PRO A 79 11.77 1.04 6.17
CA PRO A 79 12.65 0.86 5.02
C PRO A 79 12.01 0.19 3.80
N ALA A 80 11.21 -0.86 3.99
CA ALA A 80 10.51 -1.55 2.89
C ALA A 80 9.52 -0.62 2.17
N THR A 81 8.78 0.21 2.93
CA THR A 81 7.90 1.23 2.37
C THR A 81 8.71 2.25 1.54
N VAL A 82 9.84 2.74 2.05
CA VAL A 82 10.68 3.69 1.31
C VAL A 82 11.20 3.09 -0.01
N GLU A 83 11.64 1.83 0.00
CA GLU A 83 12.07 1.11 -1.20
C GLU A 83 10.94 1.00 -2.24
N LEU A 84 9.73 0.63 -1.80
CA LEU A 84 8.56 0.46 -2.66
C LEU A 84 8.06 1.77 -3.28
N LEU A 85 8.29 2.89 -2.61
CA LEU A 85 7.83 4.22 -3.03
C LEU A 85 8.85 4.98 -3.91
N LYS A 86 10.01 4.39 -4.25
CA LYS A 86 10.97 5.02 -5.18
C LYS A 86 10.30 5.33 -6.52
N GLY A 87 10.33 6.60 -6.92
CA GLY A 87 9.70 7.09 -8.15
C GLY A 87 8.19 7.35 -8.04
N VAL A 88 7.60 7.23 -6.86
CA VAL A 88 6.18 7.52 -6.59
C VAL A 88 6.06 8.89 -5.91
N PRO A 89 5.17 9.78 -6.35
CA PRO A 89 4.98 11.07 -5.70
C PRO A 89 4.35 10.91 -4.31
N VAL A 90 5.02 11.49 -3.33
CA VAL A 90 4.69 11.44 -1.91
C VAL A 90 4.70 12.85 -1.32
N TYR A 91 4.01 13.05 -0.22
CA TYR A 91 4.09 14.29 0.55
C TYR A 91 4.11 14.01 2.05
N GLN A 92 4.86 14.83 2.78
CA GLN A 92 5.00 14.68 4.22
C GLN A 92 3.77 15.25 4.96
N THR A 93 3.32 14.53 5.98
CA THR A 93 2.30 15.02 6.93
C THR A 93 2.90 15.18 8.31
N GLN A 94 2.17 15.83 9.22
CA GLN A 94 2.53 15.94 10.65
C GLN A 94 2.01 14.77 11.50
N ARG A 95 1.46 13.71 10.88
CA ARG A 95 0.84 12.61 11.61
C ARG A 95 1.92 11.67 12.14
N LYS A 96 1.98 11.49 13.47
CA LYS A 96 2.94 10.59 14.15
C LYS A 96 2.49 9.13 14.11
N GLN A 97 2.35 8.57 12.92
CA GLN A 97 1.96 7.17 12.71
C GLN A 97 2.34 6.73 11.31
N GLU A 98 2.50 5.43 11.08
CA GLU A 98 2.60 4.90 9.73
C GLU A 98 1.25 5.05 8.99
N LEU A 99 1.25 5.84 7.91
CA LEU A 99 0.06 6.08 7.07
C LEU A 99 -0.01 5.16 5.86
N VAL A 100 1.16 4.78 5.34
CA VAL A 100 1.31 3.87 4.21
C VAL A 100 2.21 2.75 4.71
N THR A 101 1.62 1.58 4.91
CA THR A 101 2.34 0.36 5.29
C THR A 101 3.04 -0.25 4.08
N PRO A 102 4.03 -1.16 4.26
CA PRO A 102 4.64 -1.88 3.14
C PRO A 102 3.62 -2.59 2.26
N THR A 103 2.61 -3.23 2.86
CA THR A 103 1.50 -3.90 2.16
C THR A 103 0.69 -2.91 1.32
N GLY A 104 0.31 -1.78 1.90
CA GLY A 104 -0.45 -0.74 1.18
C GLY A 104 0.36 -0.16 0.02
N ALA A 105 1.64 0.14 0.25
CA ALA A 105 2.57 0.63 -0.76
C ALA A 105 2.72 -0.36 -1.92
N VAL A 106 3.02 -1.63 -1.65
CA VAL A 106 3.23 -2.60 -2.73
C VAL A 106 1.95 -2.84 -3.53
N VAL A 107 0.78 -2.86 -2.88
CA VAL A 107 -0.49 -3.03 -3.59
C VAL A 107 -0.71 -1.84 -4.53
N ILE A 108 -0.69 -0.61 -4.02
CA ILE A 108 -1.08 0.56 -4.81
C ILE A 108 -0.07 0.86 -5.93
N THR A 109 1.23 0.75 -5.65
CA THR A 109 2.30 0.97 -6.64
C THR A 109 2.40 -0.14 -7.69
N THR A 110 1.73 -1.27 -7.48
CA THR A 110 1.63 -2.34 -8.48
C THR A 110 0.45 -2.15 -9.43
N ILE A 111 -0.63 -1.52 -8.97
CA ILE A 111 -1.92 -1.50 -9.68
C ILE A 111 -2.35 -0.13 -10.21
N ALA A 112 -1.87 0.98 -9.63
CA ALA A 112 -2.20 2.32 -10.09
C ALA A 112 -1.50 2.63 -11.43
N GLU A 113 -2.23 3.23 -12.37
CA GLU A 113 -1.67 3.74 -13.63
C GLU A 113 -0.90 5.03 -13.39
N THR A 114 -1.49 5.95 -12.62
CA THR A 114 -0.88 7.24 -12.30
C THR A 114 -1.16 7.64 -10.86
N PHE A 115 -0.31 8.53 -10.37
CA PHE A 115 -0.46 9.20 -9.10
C PHE A 115 -0.64 10.69 -9.35
N GLY A 116 -1.69 11.30 -8.81
CA GLY A 116 -2.01 12.70 -9.07
C GLY A 116 -3.45 13.08 -8.73
N GLU A 117 -3.97 14.06 -9.45
CA GLU A 117 -5.36 14.48 -9.29
C GLU A 117 -6.33 13.39 -9.76
N MET A 118 -7.53 13.41 -9.18
CA MET A 118 -8.60 12.51 -9.61
C MET A 118 -8.99 12.85 -11.05
N PRO A 119 -9.06 11.86 -11.97
CA PRO A 119 -9.50 12.13 -13.33
C PRO A 119 -10.96 12.57 -13.37
N GLU A 120 -11.34 13.26 -14.45
CA GLU A 120 -12.75 13.53 -14.71
C GLU A 120 -13.52 12.22 -14.87
N MET A 121 -14.54 12.03 -14.04
CA MET A 121 -15.30 10.77 -14.02
C MET A 121 -16.71 10.96 -13.46
N ASP A 122 -17.62 10.09 -13.88
CA ASP A 122 -18.93 9.90 -13.27
C ASP A 122 -18.83 8.89 -12.13
N ILE A 123 -18.89 9.36 -10.89
CA ILE A 123 -18.85 8.51 -9.70
C ILE A 123 -20.18 7.75 -9.58
N THR A 124 -20.09 6.43 -9.54
CA THR A 124 -21.25 5.52 -9.45
C THR A 124 -21.36 4.84 -8.08
N ARG A 125 -20.23 4.63 -7.38
CA ARG A 125 -20.18 4.02 -6.04
C ARG A 125 -19.03 4.58 -5.23
N VAL A 126 -19.18 4.54 -3.91
CA VAL A 126 -18.16 4.94 -2.94
C VAL A 126 -17.99 3.82 -1.92
N GLY A 127 -16.74 3.53 -1.57
CA GLY A 127 -16.39 2.60 -0.51
C GLY A 127 -15.45 3.25 0.50
N TYR A 128 -15.62 2.89 1.77
CA TYR A 128 -14.74 3.30 2.86
C TYR A 128 -14.23 2.07 3.62
N GLY A 129 -12.92 2.00 3.82
CA GLY A 129 -12.29 1.01 4.69
C GLY A 129 -11.68 1.72 5.90
N THR A 130 -11.94 1.24 7.11
CA THR A 130 -11.39 1.82 8.34
C THR A 130 -10.18 1.03 8.80
N GLY A 131 -9.11 1.73 9.18
CA GLY A 131 -7.96 1.12 9.81
C GLY A 131 -8.18 0.93 11.32
N LYS A 132 -7.39 0.05 11.93
CA LYS A 132 -7.49 -0.28 13.37
C LYS A 132 -6.82 0.75 14.29
N THR A 133 -5.88 1.55 13.74
CA THR A 133 -5.11 2.53 14.52
C THR A 133 -5.99 3.69 14.96
N LYS A 134 -6.07 3.91 16.26
CA LYS A 134 -6.72 5.10 16.84
C LYS A 134 -5.86 6.33 16.58
N SER A 135 -6.46 7.39 16.05
CA SER A 135 -5.78 8.62 15.68
C SER A 135 -6.72 9.81 15.80
N ASN A 136 -6.16 11.00 15.98
CA ASN A 136 -6.91 12.26 15.93
C ASN A 136 -7.37 12.61 14.50
N TYR A 137 -6.90 11.85 13.50
CA TYR A 137 -7.31 11.95 12.11
C TYR A 137 -8.15 10.74 11.71
N PRO A 138 -9.10 10.89 10.79
CA PRO A 138 -9.82 9.75 10.24
C PRO A 138 -8.84 8.74 9.63
N ASN A 139 -8.77 7.55 10.21
CA ASN A 139 -7.99 6.42 9.69
C ASN A 139 -8.83 5.65 8.67
N VAL A 140 -9.09 6.27 7.52
CA VAL A 140 -10.03 5.76 6.52
C VAL A 140 -9.42 5.84 5.13
N LEU A 141 -9.47 4.72 4.40
CA LEU A 141 -9.24 4.67 2.96
C LEU A 141 -10.57 4.87 2.24
N ARG A 142 -10.64 5.82 1.30
CA ARG A 142 -11.78 6.03 0.42
C ARG A 142 -11.47 5.51 -0.98
N VAL A 143 -12.42 4.79 -1.56
CA VAL A 143 -12.39 4.36 -2.96
C VAL A 143 -13.61 4.93 -3.68
N LEU A 144 -13.37 5.52 -4.85
CA LEU A 144 -14.41 6.02 -5.74
C LEU A 144 -14.42 5.13 -6.99
N LEU A 145 -15.59 4.62 -7.36
CA LEU A 145 -15.78 3.78 -8.53
C LEU A 145 -16.72 4.45 -9.51
N GLY A 146 -16.35 4.47 -10.79
CA GLY A 146 -17.14 5.13 -11.81
C GLY A 146 -16.60 4.93 -13.21
N LYS A 147 -17.07 5.75 -14.14
CA LYS A 147 -16.65 5.75 -15.54
C LYS A 147 -15.85 7.02 -15.82
N LEU A 148 -14.70 6.87 -16.47
CA LEU A 148 -13.94 8.02 -16.97
C LEU A 148 -14.79 8.78 -17.99
N ARG A 149 -14.66 10.10 -17.98
CA ARG A 149 -15.19 10.98 -19.03
C ARG A 149 -14.17 11.16 -20.15
#